data_AF-A0A356CT95-F1
#
_entry.id   AF-A0A356CT95-F1
#
_cell.length_a   1.000
_cell.length_b   1.000
_cell.length_c   1.000
_cell.angle_alpha   90.00
_cell.angle_beta   90.00
_cell.angle_gamma   90.00
#
_symmetry.space_group_name_H-M   'P 1'
#
loop_
_entity.id
_entity.type
_entity.pdbx_description
1 polymer ?
#
loop_
_entity_poly.entity_id
_entity_poly.type
_entity_poly.pdbx_seq_one_letter_code
_entity_poly.pdbx_strand_id
1 'polypeptide(L)'
;VFESLELTKDRIPLKIAGFSDELDFKNLANDLEKGVLKKFRDISLIFDWLSQFGHVKMTGSGSCIFMPLSSIDQGKEILEKRPQDTLGFVVRGIDNHPHLNLMLG
;
A
#
# COMPACT_ATOMS: atom_id res chain seq x y z
N VAL A 1 3.74 12.22 -16.44
CA VAL A 1 3.56 11.79 -15.02
C VAL A 1 4.88 11.31 -14.42
N PHE A 2 5.54 10.31 -15.01
CA PHE A 2 6.82 9.76 -14.52
C PHE A 2 8.00 10.76 -14.46
N GLU A 3 8.05 11.77 -15.32
CA GLU A 3 9.13 12.79 -15.30
C GLU A 3 9.08 13.73 -14.09
N SER A 4 7.96 13.81 -13.38
CA SER A 4 7.75 14.78 -12.28
C SER A 4 7.84 14.18 -10.88
N LEU A 5 7.97 12.86 -10.79
CA LEU A 5 8.18 12.15 -9.54
C LEU A 5 9.67 11.86 -9.46
N GLU A 6 10.39 12.54 -8.57
CA GLU A 6 11.76 12.16 -8.23
C GLU A 6 11.75 10.70 -7.77
N LEU A 7 12.10 9.78 -8.67
CA LEU A 7 12.32 8.37 -8.33
C LEU A 7 13.43 8.32 -7.30
N THR A 8 13.22 7.58 -6.20
CA THR A 8 14.27 7.32 -5.22
C THR A 8 15.43 6.60 -5.91
N LYS A 9 16.52 7.32 -6.21
CA LYS A 9 17.69 6.79 -6.92
C LYS A 9 18.57 5.88 -6.05
N ASP A 10 18.34 5.84 -4.73
CA ASP A 10 19.27 5.27 -3.76
C ASP A 10 18.69 4.05 -3.02
N ARG A 11 18.19 3.03 -3.72
CA ARG A 11 17.85 1.75 -3.09
C ARG A 11 18.71 0.60 -3.61
N ILE A 12 19.13 -0.24 -2.67
CA ILE A 12 19.75 -1.54 -2.97
C ILE A 12 18.68 -2.39 -3.68
N PRO A 13 18.94 -2.88 -4.90
CA PRO A 13 17.98 -3.73 -5.61
C PRO A 13 17.67 -4.99 -4.78
N LEU A 14 16.39 -5.23 -4.49
CA LEU A 14 15.95 -6.52 -3.95
C LEU A 14 16.16 -7.58 -5.05
N LYS A 15 17.03 -8.56 -4.80
CA LYS A 15 17.23 -9.70 -5.71
C LYS A 15 16.06 -10.67 -5.58
N ILE A 16 15.54 -11.19 -6.70
CA ILE A 16 14.41 -12.16 -6.75
C ILE A 16 14.57 -13.32 -5.76
N ALA A 17 15.79 -13.77 -5.50
CA ALA A 17 16.07 -14.86 -4.56
C ALA A 17 15.87 -14.51 -3.06
N GLY A 18 15.79 -13.23 -2.68
CA GLY A 18 15.49 -12.79 -1.30
C GLY A 18 14.01 -12.51 -1.06
N PHE A 19 13.13 -12.84 -2.03
CA PHE A 19 11.70 -12.51 -1.96
C PHE A 19 10.87 -13.47 -1.10
N SER A 20 11.36 -14.64 -0.68
CA SER A 20 10.47 -15.65 -0.06
C SER A 20 10.35 -15.57 1.46
N ASP A 21 11.41 -15.24 2.20
CA ASP A 21 11.42 -15.39 3.67
C ASP A 21 11.75 -14.10 4.46
N GLU A 22 12.22 -13.03 3.79
CA GLU A 22 12.66 -11.77 4.42
C GLU A 22 11.72 -10.58 4.17
N LEU A 23 10.57 -10.81 3.54
CA LEU A 23 9.58 -9.77 3.22
C LEU A 23 8.77 -9.35 4.45
N ASP A 24 9.42 -8.68 5.40
CA ASP A 24 8.69 -7.84 6.36
C ASP A 24 8.02 -6.72 5.56
N PHE A 25 6.70 -6.58 5.71
CA PHE A 25 5.95 -5.46 5.17
C PHE A 25 6.62 -4.12 5.48
N LYS A 26 7.29 -3.98 6.63
CA LYS A 26 8.02 -2.76 6.98
C LYS A 26 9.19 -2.45 6.03
N ASN A 27 9.84 -3.48 5.50
CA ASN A 27 11.02 -3.37 4.63
C ASN A 27 10.67 -3.18 3.15
N LEU A 28 9.44 -3.53 2.75
CA LEU A 28 8.93 -3.23 1.42
C LEU A 28 8.78 -1.72 1.22
N ALA A 29 9.04 -1.22 0.02
CA ALA A 29 8.84 0.20 -0.25
C ALA A 29 8.52 0.49 -1.70
N ASN A 30 7.73 1.54 -1.91
CA ASN A 30 7.34 2.02 -3.22
C ASN A 30 8.15 3.29 -3.53
N ASP A 31 8.90 3.28 -4.63
CA ASP A 31 9.75 4.40 -5.02
C ASP A 31 8.99 5.66 -5.44
N LEU A 32 7.71 5.52 -5.81
CA LEU A 32 6.85 6.64 -6.19
C LEU A 32 6.21 7.32 -4.97
N GLU A 33 6.14 6.63 -3.83
CA GLU A 33 5.38 7.09 -2.65
C GLU A 33 5.83 8.47 -2.18
N LYS A 34 7.13 8.67 -1.97
CA LYS A 34 7.67 9.96 -1.50
C LYS A 34 7.33 11.11 -2.45
N GLY A 35 7.45 10.88 -3.75
CA GLY A 35 7.14 11.92 -4.75
C GLY A 35 5.64 12.18 -4.85
N VAL A 36 4.79 11.15 -4.73
CA VAL A 36 3.33 11.31 -4.71
C VAL A 36 2.90 12.10 -3.47
N LEU A 37 3.37 11.73 -2.27
CA LEU A 37 3.02 12.42 -1.02
C LEU A 37 3.50 13.88 -1.03
N LYS A 38 4.68 14.17 -1.61
CA LYS A 38 5.18 15.55 -1.76
C LYS A 38 4.32 16.39 -2.72
N LYS A 39 3.76 15.78 -3.77
CA LYS A 39 3.06 16.48 -4.84
C LYS A 39 1.56 16.62 -4.59
N PHE A 40 0.93 15.62 -3.99
CA PHE A 40 -0.52 15.52 -3.85
C PHE A 40 -0.91 15.57 -2.37
N ARG A 41 -1.25 16.78 -1.91
CA ARG A 41 -1.60 17.05 -0.51
C ARG A 41 -2.75 16.18 0.00
N ASP A 42 -3.77 15.95 -0.82
CA ASP A 42 -4.93 15.14 -0.40
C ASP A 42 -4.51 13.70 -0.08
N ILE A 43 -3.60 13.12 -0.88
CA ILE A 43 -3.05 11.79 -0.62
C ILE A 43 -2.22 11.81 0.66
N SER A 44 -1.39 12.84 0.87
CA SER A 44 -0.59 12.98 2.10
C SER A 44 -1.44 13.05 3.36
N LEU A 45 -2.55 13.80 3.32
CA LEU A 45 -3.45 13.92 4.48
C LEU A 45 -4.08 12.56 4.85
N ILE A 46 -4.49 11.78 3.86
CA ILE A 46 -5.08 10.45 4.11
C ILE A 46 -3.99 9.45 4.52
N PHE A 47 -2.78 9.58 3.98
CA PHE A 47 -1.62 8.78 4.40
C PHE A 47 -1.26 9.03 5.86
N ASP A 48 -1.16 10.29 6.27
CA ASP A 48 -0.83 10.68 7.65
C ASP A 48 -1.93 10.26 8.61
N TRP A 49 -3.20 10.40 8.21
CA TRP A 49 -4.34 9.91 8.99
C TRP A 49 -4.28 8.41 9.19
N LEU A 50 -4.11 7.62 8.12
CA LEU A 50 -4.09 6.17 8.19
C LEU A 50 -2.85 5.64 8.95
N SER A 51 -1.73 6.38 8.91
CA SER A 51 -0.49 6.04 9.61
C SER A 51 -0.62 6.04 11.14
N GLN A 52 -1.66 6.67 11.67
CA GLN A 52 -1.98 6.61 13.11
C GLN A 52 -2.39 5.21 13.57
N PHE A 53 -2.83 4.35 12.64
CA PHE A 53 -3.28 2.99 12.93
C PHE A 53 -2.19 1.93 12.67
N GLY A 54 -0.99 2.35 12.23
CA GLY A 54 0.16 1.49 11.94
C GLY A 54 0.86 1.79 10.60
N HIS A 55 1.52 0.80 10.00
CA HIS A 55 2.34 1.01 8.81
C HIS A 55 1.52 1.09 7.52
N VAL A 56 1.56 2.24 6.85
CA VAL A 56 0.86 2.51 5.59
C VAL A 56 1.83 2.50 4.43
N LYS A 57 1.36 2.06 3.26
CA LYS A 57 2.07 2.17 1.99
C LYS A 57 1.15 2.55 0.85
N MET A 58 1.73 3.13 -0.19
CA MET A 58 1.07 3.34 -1.47
C MET A 58 1.25 2.12 -2.37
N THR A 59 0.19 1.73 -3.10
CA THR A 59 0.26 0.67 -4.12
C THR A 59 0.36 1.25 -5.53
N GLY A 60 1.12 0.58 -6.40
CA GLY A 60 1.36 1.02 -7.78
C GLY A 60 1.92 2.44 -7.87
N SER A 61 1.39 3.26 -8.77
CA SER A 61 1.69 4.69 -8.88
C SER A 61 0.76 5.59 -8.05
N GLY A 62 0.00 5.00 -7.13
CA GLY A 62 -1.10 5.68 -6.43
C GLY A 62 -2.36 5.78 -7.30
N SER A 63 -3.44 6.41 -6.80
CA SER A 63 -3.54 7.13 -5.51
C SER A 63 -3.91 6.26 -4.31
N CYS A 64 -4.12 4.95 -4.50
CA CYS A 64 -4.50 4.05 -3.43
C CYS A 64 -3.37 3.85 -2.40
N ILE A 65 -3.74 3.92 -1.13
CA ILE A 65 -2.89 3.56 0.01
C ILE A 65 -3.52 2.41 0.79
N PHE A 66 -2.71 1.64 1.48
CA PHE A 66 -3.16 0.46 2.21
C PHE A 66 -2.27 0.16 3.42
N MET A 67 -2.78 -0.68 4.31
CA MET A 67 -2.14 -1.10 5.55
C MET A 67 -2.58 -2.54 5.89
N PRO A 68 -1.70 -3.37 6.47
CA PRO A 68 -2.10 -4.64 7.04
C PRO A 68 -2.96 -4.42 8.30
N LEU A 69 -4.04 -5.18 8.42
CA LEU A 69 -4.93 -5.15 9.57
C LEU A 69 -4.71 -6.41 10.42
N SER A 70 -4.86 -6.29 11.74
CA SER A 70 -4.82 -7.44 12.64
C SER A 70 -6.14 -8.23 12.64
N SER A 71 -7.25 -7.56 12.32
CA SER A 71 -8.57 -8.17 12.19
C SER A 71 -9.48 -7.38 11.23
N ILE A 72 -10.52 -8.04 10.74
CA ILE A 72 -11.57 -7.39 9.93
C ILE A 72 -12.30 -6.32 10.73
N ASP A 73 -12.55 -6.57 12.02
CA ASP A 73 -13.30 -5.64 12.88
C ASP A 73 -12.50 -4.36 13.13
N GLN A 74 -11.19 -4.47 13.36
CA GLN A 74 -10.29 -3.29 13.40
C GLN A 74 -10.41 -2.48 12.10
N GLY A 75 -10.40 -3.16 10.94
CA GLY A 75 -10.55 -2.50 9.64
C GLY A 75 -11.86 -1.75 9.50
N LYS A 76 -12.98 -2.32 9.96
CA LYS A 76 -14.29 -1.67 9.94
C LYS A 76 -14.31 -0.43 10.83
N GLU A 77 -13.79 -0.52 12.05
CA GLU A 77 -13.72 0.63 12.97
C GLU A 77 -12.88 1.79 12.39
N ILE A 78 -11.76 1.47 11.74
CA ILE A 78 -10.93 2.48 11.05
C ILE A 78 -11.71 3.09 9.89
N LEU A 79 -12.39 2.26 9.10
CA LEU A 79 -13.16 2.70 7.93
C LEU A 79 -14.33 3.63 8.30
N GLU A 80 -14.94 3.43 9.47
CA GLU A 80 -15.98 4.31 10.03
C GLU A 80 -15.43 5.69 10.44
N LYS A 81 -14.17 5.74 10.89
CA LYS A 81 -13.50 6.98 11.35
C LYS A 81 -12.82 7.75 10.21
N ARG A 82 -12.98 7.31 8.96
CA ARG A 82 -12.26 7.88 7.82
C ARG A 82 -12.61 9.35 7.59
N PRO A 83 -11.67 10.16 7.07
CA PRO A 83 -11.96 11.54 6.70
C PRO A 83 -13.09 11.62 5.67
N GLN A 84 -13.84 12.72 5.71
CA GLN A 84 -14.89 12.99 4.72
C GLN A 84 -14.30 12.98 3.30
N ASP A 85 -15.12 12.63 2.32
CA ASP A 85 -14.75 12.52 0.90
C ASP A 85 -13.67 11.47 0.57
N THR A 86 -13.45 10.49 1.46
CA THR A 86 -12.59 9.34 1.18
C THR A 86 -13.39 8.07 0.93
N LEU A 87 -12.93 7.29 -0.05
CA LEU A 87 -13.40 5.93 -0.32
C LEU A 87 -12.44 4.93 0.32
N GLY A 88 -12.99 3.87 0.88
CA GLY A 88 -12.18 2.79 1.46
C GLY A 88 -12.99 1.50 1.59
N PHE A 89 -12.27 0.39 1.68
CA PHE A 89 -12.85 -0.93 1.86
C PHE A 89 -11.86 -1.83 2.62
N VAL A 90 -12.38 -2.89 3.25
CA VAL A 90 -11.59 -3.93 3.91
C VAL A 90 -11.62 -5.17 3.03
N VAL A 91 -10.45 -5.71 2.72
CA VAL A 91 -10.30 -6.92 1.89
C VAL A 91 -9.35 -7.91 2.54
N ARG A 92 -9.54 -9.19 2.22
CA ARG A 92 -8.61 -10.26 2.56
C ARG A 92 -7.63 -10.46 1.40
N GLY A 93 -6.33 -10.37 1.67
CA GLY A 93 -5.29 -10.78 0.73
C GLY A 93 -5.32 -12.30 0.52
N ILE A 94 -5.11 -12.74 -0.71
CA ILE A 94 -5.03 -14.15 -1.09
C ILE A 94 -3.70 -14.43 -1.78
N ASP A 95 -3.04 -15.52 -1.40
CA ASP A 95 -1.72 -15.88 -1.94
C ASP A 95 -1.82 -16.46 -3.36
N ASN A 96 -2.98 -17.00 -3.69
CA ASN A 96 -3.26 -17.58 -4.99
C ASN A 96 -4.23 -16.70 -5.78
N HIS A 97 -3.95 -16.51 -7.06
CA HIS A 97 -4.84 -15.79 -7.95
C HIS A 97 -6.21 -16.49 -7.98
N PRO A 98 -7.34 -15.75 -7.85
CA PRO A 98 -8.66 -16.36 -7.67
C PRO A 98 -9.11 -17.19 -8.89
N HIS A 99 -8.54 -16.90 -10.07
CA HIS A 99 -8.82 -17.65 -11.30
C HIS A 99 -7.82 -18.77 -11.60
N LEU A 100 -6.84 -19.05 -10.72
CA LEU A 100 -5.84 -20.10 -10.96
C LEU A 100 -6.49 -21.47 -11.22
N ASN A 101 -7.52 -21.82 -10.44
CA ASN A 101 -8.26 -23.07 -10.60
C ASN A 101 -9.14 -23.13 -11.84
N LEU A 102 -9.43 -21.99 -12.48
CA LEU A 102 -10.25 -21.93 -13.70
C LEU A 102 -9.42 -22.15 -14.97
N MET A 103 -8.09 -22.03 -14.90
CA MET A 103 -7.19 -22.24 -16.05
C MET A 103 -6.60 -23.65 -16.14
N LEU A 104 -6.80 -24.48 -15.10
CA LEU A 104 -6.28 -25.85 -15.01
C LEU A 104 -7.34 -26.93 -15.34
N GLY A 105 -8.50 -26.52 -15.87
CA GLY A 105 -9.62 -27.37 -16.26
C GLY A 105 -9.75 -27.54 -17.76
#